data_AF-A0A9E6EVH7-F1
#
_entry.id   AF-A0A9E6EVH7-F1
#
_cell.length_a   1.000
_cell.length_b   1.000
_cell.length_c   1.000
_cell.angle_alpha   90.00
_cell.angle_beta   90.00
_cell.angle_gamma   90.00
#
_symmetry.space_group_name_H-M   'P 1'
#
loop_
_entity.id
_entity.type
_entity.pdbx_description
1 polymer ?
#
loop_
_entity_poly.entity_id
_entity_poly.type
_entity_poly.pdbx_seq_one_letter_code
_entity_poly.pdbx_strand_id
1 'polypeptide(L)'
;MENHKPKTLKELKALRKPVRNANIVSKQKLSLLDKLALWITKHVGTMGFFFAIFIWTVFWLGWNSLAPKEARFDPFPAFVLWLFISNMIQIFLMPLIMIGQNLQSDHAEVRAEADFEVNTKAELEIETILMHLENQNKIILEILEKLEKK
;
A
#
# COMPACT_ATOMS: atom_id res chain seq x y z
N MET A 1 9.07 -35.51 -34.15
CA MET A 1 8.65 -34.12 -33.87
C MET A 1 7.41 -34.22 -32.99
N GLU A 2 7.60 -34.06 -31.70
CA GLU A 2 6.57 -34.30 -30.70
C GLU A 2 5.44 -33.29 -30.90
N ASN A 3 4.25 -33.81 -31.18
CA ASN A 3 3.08 -33.06 -31.62
C ASN A 3 2.60 -32.15 -30.48
N HIS A 4 3.22 -30.97 -30.34
CA HIS A 4 2.81 -29.93 -29.40
C HIS A 4 1.49 -29.31 -29.90
N LYS A 5 0.39 -30.06 -29.76
CA LYS A 5 -0.94 -29.48 -29.85
C LYS A 5 -1.03 -28.41 -28.76
N PRO A 6 -1.27 -27.14 -29.11
CA PRO A 6 -1.43 -26.10 -28.10
C PRO A 6 -2.59 -26.50 -27.19
N LYS A 7 -2.34 -26.51 -25.87
CA LYS A 7 -3.37 -26.82 -24.87
C LYS A 7 -4.58 -25.91 -25.08
N THR A 8 -5.76 -26.49 -24.99
CA THR A 8 -7.01 -25.79 -25.25
C THR A 8 -7.24 -24.73 -24.16
N LEU A 9 -7.83 -23.57 -24.48
CA LEU A 9 -8.10 -22.51 -23.49
C LEU A 9 -8.87 -23.00 -22.25
N LYS A 10 -9.71 -24.03 -22.40
CA LYS A 10 -10.43 -24.68 -21.30
C LYS A 10 -9.49 -25.44 -20.35
N GLU A 11 -8.45 -26.09 -20.87
CA GLU A 11 -7.46 -26.85 -20.09
C GLU A 11 -6.52 -25.92 -19.34
N LEU A 12 -6.13 -24.80 -19.98
CA LEU A 12 -5.35 -23.74 -19.33
C LEU A 12 -6.13 -23.06 -18.20
N LYS A 13 -7.43 -22.79 -18.39
CA LYS A 13 -8.31 -22.29 -17.32
C LYS A 13 -8.50 -23.28 -16.18
N ALA A 14 -8.55 -24.59 -16.47
CA ALA A 14 -8.70 -25.63 -15.45
C ALA A 14 -7.45 -25.82 -14.58
N LEU A 15 -6.25 -25.56 -15.13
CA LEU A 15 -4.98 -25.57 -14.40
C LEU A 15 -4.70 -24.27 -13.63
N ARG A 16 -5.52 -23.23 -13.84
CA ARG A 16 -5.30 -21.91 -13.26
C ARG A 16 -5.60 -21.94 -11.76
N LYS A 17 -4.54 -21.90 -10.94
CA LYS A 17 -4.70 -21.60 -9.50
C LYS A 17 -5.25 -20.18 -9.36
N PRO A 18 -6.27 -19.96 -8.50
CA PRO A 18 -6.81 -18.62 -8.28
C PRO A 18 -5.70 -17.70 -7.79
N VAL A 19 -5.69 -16.46 -8.27
CA VAL A 19 -4.77 -15.42 -7.78
C VAL A 19 -5.04 -15.26 -6.29
N ARG A 20 -4.06 -15.60 -5.47
CA ARG A 20 -4.19 -15.51 -4.02
C ARG A 20 -4.27 -14.04 -3.66
N ASN A 21 -5.40 -13.62 -3.09
CA ASN A 21 -5.59 -12.22 -2.72
C ASN A 21 -4.70 -11.90 -1.51
N ALA A 22 -3.61 -11.18 -1.76
CA ALA A 22 -2.65 -10.74 -0.74
C ALA A 22 -3.32 -9.99 0.43
N ASN A 23 -4.39 -9.25 0.15
CA ASN A 23 -5.14 -8.52 1.17
C ASN A 23 -5.87 -9.43 2.17
N ILE A 24 -6.16 -10.69 1.81
CA ILE A 24 -6.83 -11.65 2.70
C ILE A 24 -5.81 -12.31 3.64
N VAL A 25 -4.59 -12.53 3.18
CA VAL A 25 -3.51 -13.13 3.98
C VAL A 25 -3.03 -12.17 5.06
N SER A 26 -2.87 -10.89 4.71
CA SER A 26 -2.38 -9.85 5.63
C SER A 26 -3.39 -9.53 6.76
N LYS A 27 -4.71 -9.55 6.48
CA LYS A 27 -5.73 -9.24 7.49
C LYS A 27 -5.87 -10.27 8.61
N GLN A 28 -5.40 -11.51 8.43
CA GLN A 28 -5.67 -12.60 9.38
C GLN A 28 -4.82 -12.58 10.66
N LYS A 29 -3.84 -11.67 10.81
CA LYS A 29 -2.90 -11.66 11.95
C LYS A 29 -2.87 -10.38 12.79
N LEU A 30 -3.73 -9.39 12.51
CA LEU A 30 -3.67 -8.11 13.24
C LEU A 30 -4.23 -8.24 14.66
N SER A 31 -3.37 -8.04 15.66
CA SER A 31 -3.76 -7.90 17.06
C SER A 31 -4.66 -6.67 17.27
N LEU A 32 -5.37 -6.61 18.39
CA LEU A 32 -6.14 -5.42 18.77
C LEU A 32 -5.22 -4.19 18.93
N LEU A 33 -4.01 -4.40 19.46
CA LEU A 33 -3.02 -3.33 19.64
C LEU A 33 -2.49 -2.83 18.28
N ASP A 34 -2.28 -3.73 17.34
CA ASP A 34 -1.88 -3.41 15.96
C ASP A 34 -2.94 -2.56 15.26
N LYS A 35 -4.22 -2.92 15.43
CA LYS A 35 -5.35 -2.16 14.88
C LYS A 35 -5.41 -0.75 15.46
N LEU A 36 -5.15 -0.62 16.76
CA LEU A 36 -5.09 0.68 17.43
C LEU A 36 -3.91 1.52 16.92
N ALA A 37 -2.72 0.94 16.83
CA ALA A 37 -1.54 1.61 16.28
C ALA A 37 -1.79 2.10 14.85
N LEU A 38 -2.32 1.22 13.98
CA LEU A 38 -2.71 1.58 12.61
C LEU A 38 -3.74 2.71 12.55
N TRP A 39 -4.74 2.67 13.43
CA TRP A 39 -5.74 3.71 13.51
C TRP A 39 -5.11 5.05 13.92
N ILE A 40 -4.28 5.07 14.95
CA ILE A 40 -3.55 6.27 15.39
C ILE A 40 -2.68 6.81 14.26
N THR A 41 -1.82 5.99 13.67
CA THR A 41 -0.91 6.41 12.60
C THR A 41 -1.67 7.00 11.42
N LYS A 42 -2.81 6.41 11.03
CA LYS A 42 -3.61 6.90 9.91
C LYS A 42 -4.24 8.27 10.17
N HIS A 43 -4.65 8.57 11.41
CA HIS A 43 -5.30 9.85 11.75
C HIS A 43 -4.26 10.94 12.05
N VAL A 44 -3.23 10.60 12.83
CA VAL A 44 -2.16 11.52 13.24
C VAL A 44 -1.23 11.87 12.07
N GLY A 45 -1.00 10.95 11.13
CA GLY A 45 -0.17 11.16 9.96
C GLY A 45 -0.77 12.05 8.86
N THR A 46 -1.91 12.71 9.11
CA THR A 46 -2.58 13.56 8.12
C THR A 46 -2.12 15.02 8.20
N MET A 47 -2.03 15.69 7.06
CA MET A 47 -1.74 17.13 7.03
C MET A 47 -2.80 17.97 7.75
N GLY A 48 -4.07 17.53 7.73
CA GLY A 48 -5.14 18.20 8.47
C GLY A 48 -4.92 18.20 9.98
N PHE A 49 -4.45 17.08 10.54
CA PHE A 49 -4.11 16.98 11.96
C PHE A 49 -2.94 17.89 12.34
N PHE A 50 -1.91 17.99 11.50
CA PHE A 50 -0.81 18.94 11.67
C PHE A 50 -1.31 20.38 11.79
N PHE A 51 -2.16 20.84 10.85
CA PHE A 51 -2.71 22.18 10.91
C PHE A 51 -3.60 22.41 12.13
N ALA A 52 -4.39 21.42 12.54
CA ALA A 52 -5.23 21.51 13.73
C ALA A 52 -4.39 21.76 15.00
N ILE A 53 -3.32 20.98 15.20
CA ILE A 53 -2.39 21.17 16.34
C ILE A 53 -1.65 22.50 16.23
N PHE A 54 -1.23 22.89 15.03
CA PHE A 54 -0.52 24.15 14.81
C PHE A 54 -1.39 25.36 15.19
N ILE A 55 -2.63 25.42 14.67
CA ILE A 55 -3.59 26.50 14.98
C ILE A 55 -3.89 26.52 16.48
N TRP A 56 -4.14 25.35 17.08
CA TRP A 56 -4.34 25.24 18.52
C TRP A 56 -3.15 25.78 19.33
N THR A 57 -1.93 25.45 18.92
CA THR A 57 -0.69 25.91 19.58
C THR A 57 -0.55 27.42 19.50
N VAL A 58 -0.76 28.00 18.31
CA VAL A 58 -0.73 29.46 18.11
C VAL A 58 -1.79 30.15 18.95
N PHE A 59 -3.00 29.59 19.01
CA PHE A 59 -4.08 30.12 19.83
C PHE A 59 -3.76 30.06 21.32
N TRP A 60 -3.22 28.94 21.82
CA TRP A 60 -2.84 28.78 23.22
C TRP A 60 -1.74 29.74 23.66
N LEU A 61 -0.69 29.87 22.84
CA LEU A 61 0.41 30.80 23.09
C LEU A 61 -0.07 32.26 23.00
N GLY A 62 -0.89 32.58 22.00
CA GLY A 62 -1.50 33.89 21.85
C GLY A 62 -2.37 34.28 23.05
N TRP A 63 -3.21 33.36 23.52
CA TRP A 63 -4.03 33.54 24.71
C TRP A 63 -3.18 33.82 25.95
N ASN A 64 -2.19 32.97 26.26
CA ASN A 64 -1.37 33.13 27.47
C ASN A 64 -0.44 34.37 27.42
N SER A 65 -0.08 34.85 26.23
CA SER A 65 0.72 36.07 26.07
C SER A 65 -0.11 37.35 26.19
N LEU A 66 -1.25 37.41 25.48
CA LEU A 66 -2.06 38.63 25.34
C LEU A 66 -3.16 38.78 26.41
N ALA A 67 -3.54 37.70 27.11
CA ALA A 67 -4.57 37.78 28.15
C ALA A 67 -4.11 38.59 29.37
N PRO A 68 -5.06 39.22 30.10
CA PRO A 68 -4.81 39.85 31.39
C PRO A 68 -4.19 38.85 32.39
N LYS A 69 -3.33 39.31 33.29
CA LYS A 69 -2.56 38.45 34.23
C LYS A 69 -3.44 37.48 35.03
N GLU A 70 -4.67 37.86 35.33
CA GLU A 70 -5.63 37.04 36.11
C GLU A 70 -6.29 35.93 35.29
N ALA A 71 -6.29 36.03 33.97
CA ALA A 71 -6.87 35.04 33.05
C ALA A 71 -5.80 34.17 32.35
N ARG A 72 -4.52 34.33 32.72
CA ARG A 72 -3.42 33.52 32.18
C ARG A 72 -3.41 32.16 32.86
N PHE A 73 -3.52 31.11 32.06
CA PHE A 73 -3.50 29.73 32.53
C PHE A 73 -2.06 29.26 32.81
N ASP A 74 -1.07 29.80 32.07
CA ASP A 74 0.36 29.51 32.22
C ASP A 74 1.17 30.82 32.42
N PRO A 75 1.33 31.33 33.66
CA PRO A 75 2.18 32.48 33.98
C PRO A 75 3.68 32.18 33.82
N PHE A 76 4.53 33.21 33.79
CA PHE A 76 5.95 33.09 33.39
C PHE A 76 6.72 31.94 34.10
N PRO A 77 7.45 31.10 33.33
CA PRO A 77 7.69 31.17 31.89
C PRO A 77 6.54 30.48 31.13
N ALA A 78 5.76 31.26 30.37
CA ALA A 78 4.42 30.96 29.83
C ALA A 78 4.35 29.89 28.71
N PHE A 79 5.25 28.91 28.74
CA PHE A 79 5.30 27.81 27.77
C PHE A 79 5.74 26.48 28.40
N VAL A 80 6.13 26.46 29.68
CA VAL A 80 6.72 25.27 30.31
C VAL A 80 5.68 24.17 30.48
N LEU A 81 4.47 24.49 30.92
CA LEU A 81 3.41 23.49 31.06
C LEU A 81 2.98 22.95 29.71
N TRP A 82 2.82 23.84 28.72
CA TRP A 82 2.54 23.44 27.34
C TRP A 82 3.61 22.50 26.79
N LEU A 83 4.89 22.84 26.94
CA LEU A 83 6.00 21.99 26.51
C LEU A 83 6.01 20.65 27.21
N PHE A 84 5.84 20.63 28.52
CA PHE A 84 5.86 19.40 29.30
C PHE A 84 4.76 18.44 28.83
N ILE A 85 3.52 18.93 28.73
CA ILE A 85 2.37 18.14 28.27
C ILE A 85 2.58 17.65 26.83
N SER A 86 3.01 18.55 25.93
CA SER A 86 3.23 18.18 24.53
C SER A 86 4.33 17.14 24.37
N ASN A 87 5.42 17.25 25.14
CA ASN A 87 6.53 16.29 25.11
C ASN A 87 6.11 14.93 25.67
N MET A 88 5.36 14.89 26.78
CA MET A 88 4.83 13.63 27.32
C MET A 88 3.96 12.91 26.28
N ILE A 89 3.05 13.64 25.62
CA ILE A 89 2.20 13.06 24.56
C ILE A 89 3.06 12.52 23.42
N GLN A 90 4.07 13.27 22.96
CA GLN A 90 4.96 12.85 21.88
C GLN A 90 5.74 11.57 22.20
N ILE A 91 6.24 11.43 23.44
CA ILE A 91 6.98 10.24 23.87
C ILE A 91 6.14 8.96 23.73
N PHE A 92 4.84 9.02 24.05
CA PHE A 92 3.95 7.87 23.85
C PHE A 92 3.50 7.70 22.40
N LEU A 93 3.32 8.81 21.68
CA LEU A 93 2.78 8.79 20.33
C LEU A 93 3.79 8.28 19.29
N MET A 94 5.07 8.67 19.40
CA MET A 94 6.10 8.31 18.42
C MET A 94 6.29 6.79 18.26
N PRO A 95 6.44 5.97 19.32
CA PRO A 95 6.52 4.51 19.19
C PRO A 95 5.26 3.89 18.60
N LEU A 96 4.07 4.38 18.98
CA LEU A 96 2.80 3.91 18.42
C LEU A 96 2.70 4.21 16.92
N ILE A 97 3.09 5.43 16.51
CA ILE A 97 3.17 5.82 15.11
C ILE A 97 4.11 4.88 14.35
N MET A 98 5.31 4.64 14.91
CA MET A 98 6.34 3.79 14.31
C MET A 98 5.86 2.35 14.13
N ILE A 99 5.19 1.78 15.12
CA ILE A 99 4.57 0.44 14.99
C ILE A 99 3.55 0.44 13.85
N GLY A 100 2.64 1.42 13.81
CA GLY A 100 1.65 1.50 12.74
C GLY A 100 2.26 1.80 11.36
N GLN A 101 3.43 2.44 11.28
CA GLN A 101 4.19 2.63 10.05
C GLN A 101 4.83 1.31 9.59
N ASN A 102 5.47 0.56 10.48
CA ASN A 102 6.05 -0.74 10.17
C ASN A 102 4.97 -1.70 9.62
N LEU A 103 3.81 -1.78 10.27
CA LEU A 103 2.71 -2.61 9.77
C LEU A 103 2.18 -2.17 8.41
N GLN A 104 2.12 -0.86 8.14
CA GLN A 104 1.74 -0.37 6.81
C GLN A 104 2.80 -0.73 5.76
N SER A 105 4.08 -0.68 6.12
CA SER A 105 5.19 -1.09 5.26
C SER A 105 5.14 -2.57 4.94
N ASP A 106 4.96 -3.43 5.95
CA ASP A 106 4.84 -4.87 5.77
C ASP A 106 3.65 -5.22 4.84
N HIS A 107 2.52 -4.53 5.02
CA HIS A 107 1.36 -4.70 4.13
C HIS A 107 1.62 -4.21 2.70
N ALA A 108 2.41 -3.14 2.54
CA ALA A 108 2.79 -2.63 1.23
C ALA A 108 3.76 -3.58 0.53
N GLU A 109 4.70 -4.17 1.26
CA GLU A 109 5.66 -5.16 0.76
C GLU A 109 4.94 -6.43 0.27
N VAL A 110 4.07 -7.02 1.10
CA VAL A 110 3.27 -8.19 0.70
C VAL A 110 2.38 -7.91 -0.52
N ARG A 111 1.89 -6.67 -0.67
CA ARG A 111 1.15 -6.26 -1.87
C ARG A 111 2.06 -6.17 -3.08
N ALA A 112 3.24 -5.56 -2.94
CA ALA A 112 4.21 -5.43 -4.01
C ALA A 112 4.69 -6.80 -4.51
N GLU A 113 4.95 -7.75 -3.60
CA GLU A 113 5.29 -9.13 -3.96
C GLU A 113 4.19 -9.82 -4.76
N ALA A 114 2.93 -9.65 -4.34
CA ALA A 114 1.79 -10.24 -5.05
C ALA A 114 1.57 -9.62 -6.43
N ASP A 115 1.72 -8.30 -6.54
CA ASP A 115 1.64 -7.58 -7.81
C ASP A 115 2.77 -8.03 -8.75
N PHE A 116 3.98 -8.25 -8.22
CA PHE A 116 5.11 -8.80 -8.95
C PHE A 116 4.85 -10.23 -9.47
N GLU A 117 4.27 -11.11 -8.64
CA GLU A 117 3.90 -12.47 -9.06
C GLU A 117 2.85 -12.45 -10.17
N VAL A 118 1.84 -11.57 -10.06
CA VAL A 118 0.81 -11.39 -11.11
C VAL A 118 1.43 -10.88 -12.40
N ASN A 119 2.33 -9.90 -12.33
CA ASN A 119 2.98 -9.33 -13.51
C ASN A 119 3.86 -10.36 -14.23
N THR A 120 4.66 -11.12 -13.48
CA THR A 120 5.47 -12.22 -14.04
C THR A 120 4.60 -13.27 -14.74
N LYS A 121 3.44 -13.61 -14.17
CA LYS A 121 2.49 -14.53 -14.83
C LYS A 121 1.90 -13.93 -16.10
N ALA A 122 1.57 -12.64 -16.08
CA ALA A 122 1.06 -11.95 -17.26
C ALA A 122 2.10 -11.92 -18.39
N GLU A 123 3.38 -11.70 -18.08
CA GLU A 123 4.47 -11.76 -19.05
C GLU A 123 4.56 -13.13 -19.73
N LEU A 124 4.53 -14.22 -18.95
CA LEU A 124 4.52 -15.59 -19.50
C LEU A 124 3.28 -15.90 -20.35
N GLU A 125 2.10 -15.40 -19.93
CA GLU A 125 0.87 -15.53 -20.71
C GLU A 125 0.98 -14.78 -22.06
N ILE A 126 1.57 -13.58 -22.07
CA ILE A 126 1.83 -12.80 -23.29
C ILE A 126 2.82 -13.51 -24.20
N GLU A 127 3.94 -14.00 -23.66
CA GLU A 127 4.93 -14.77 -24.42
C GLU A 127 4.29 -16.00 -25.09
N THR A 128 3.43 -16.71 -24.37
CA THR A 128 2.67 -17.85 -24.90
C THR A 128 1.76 -17.44 -26.06
N ILE A 129 1.08 -16.30 -25.93
CA ILE A 129 0.22 -15.77 -27.01
C ILE A 129 1.08 -15.39 -28.23
N LEU A 130 2.21 -14.72 -28.04
CA LEU A 130 3.13 -14.33 -29.12
C LEU A 130 3.65 -15.56 -29.88
N MET A 131 4.10 -16.60 -29.16
CA MET A 131 4.52 -17.86 -29.77
C MET A 131 3.39 -18.48 -30.60
N HIS A 132 2.15 -18.43 -30.12
CA HIS A 132 1.01 -18.96 -30.87
C HIS A 132 0.72 -18.15 -32.13
N LEU A 133 0.81 -16.82 -32.08
CA LEU A 133 0.64 -15.93 -33.23
C LEU A 133 1.74 -16.12 -34.28
N GLU A 134 3.00 -16.25 -33.86
CA GLU A 134 4.11 -16.56 -34.76
C GLU A 134 3.91 -17.89 -35.48
N ASN A 135 3.46 -18.91 -34.74
CA ASN A 135 3.14 -20.21 -35.33
C ASN A 135 1.96 -20.13 -36.32
N GLN A 136 0.92 -19.35 -36.01
CA GLN A 136 -0.18 -19.10 -36.95
C GLN A 136 0.31 -18.42 -38.23
N ASN A 137 1.14 -17.38 -38.11
CA ASN A 137 1.73 -16.67 -39.26
C ASN A 137 2.55 -17.61 -40.14
N LYS A 138 3.35 -18.49 -39.54
CA LYS A 138 4.13 -19.50 -40.28
C LYS A 138 3.22 -20.44 -41.09
N ILE A 139 2.15 -20.95 -40.48
CA ILE A 139 1.20 -21.85 -41.16
C ILE A 139 0.50 -21.12 -42.31
N ILE A 140 0.10 -19.86 -42.13
CA ILE A 140 -0.51 -19.05 -43.19
C ILE A 140 0.44 -18.90 -44.38
N LEU A 141 1.72 -18.61 -44.14
CA LEU A 141 2.74 -18.51 -45.19
C LEU A 141 2.93 -19.84 -45.93
N GLU A 142 2.98 -20.97 -45.22
CA GLU A 142 3.08 -22.30 -45.84
C GLU A 142 1.86 -22.63 -46.72
N ILE A 143 0.65 -22.19 -46.32
CA ILE A 143 -0.56 -22.34 -47.14
C ILE A 143 -0.50 -21.47 -48.39
N LEU A 144 -0.07 -20.20 -48.26
CA LEU A 144 0.09 -19.29 -49.39
C LEU A 144 1.08 -19.85 -50.43
N GLU A 145 2.23 -20.36 -49.99
CA GLU A 145 3.22 -20.96 -50.89
C GLU A 145 2.67 -22.18 -51.64
N LYS A 146 1.85 -23.00 -50.96
CA LYS A 146 1.17 -24.15 -51.60
C LYS A 146 0.10 -23.72 -52.60
N LEU A 147 -0.55 -22.57 -52.39
CA LEU A 147 -1.52 -22.02 -53.31
C LEU A 147 -0.85 -21.39 -54.54
N GLU A 148 0.29 -20.71 -54.39
CA GLU A 148 1.05 -20.15 -55.51
C GLU A 148 1.66 -21.21 -56.43
N LYS A 149 2.00 -22.39 -55.90
CA LYS A 149 2.55 -23.51 -56.67
C LYS A 149 1.50 -24.32 -57.46
N LYS A 150 0.22 -23.93 -57.40
CA LYS A 150 -0.90 -24.65 -58.00
C LYS A 150 -1.56 -23.83 -59.10
#